data_AF-A0A9D7HST2-F1
#
_entry.id   AF-A0A9D7HST2-F1
#
_cell.length_a   1.000
_cell.length_b   1.000
_cell.length_c   1.000
_cell.angle_alpha   90.00
_cell.angle_beta   90.00
_cell.angle_gamma   90.00
#
_symmetry.space_group_name_H-M   'P 1'
#
loop_
_entity.id
_entity.type
_entity.pdbx_description
1 polymer ?
#
loop_
_entity_poly.entity_id
_entity_poly.type
_entity_poly.pdbx_seq_one_letter_code
_entity_poly.pdbx_strand_id
1 'polypeptide(L)'
;MVKKRDKQPATPRRAESNPNEKFWLYALMAIAVGVFIYSCFYFELTQDDAYISFRYAENFLNGDGLVFNIGERVEGYTNFLWVMILALAKGLFGIDYLPTSQVLGVASGAGLFVLLMLLVQHHYEGRTWTFYGGLALVLLSNLAIAYWAIASLETAAFACMAMSAVVSEYLRPRLTPALLIIASLLRPEGVVVFGVILIQRILQNRRLPVEYFLLYVVPLVPFAVFKLTYYGSLFPNPYYAKSGVGLEYILSGLEYLWYFTKTVGVLD
;
A
#
# COMPACT_ATOMS: atom_id res chain seq x y z
N MET A 1 52.92 32.17 -9.35
CA MET A 1 51.76 31.38 -9.81
C MET A 1 50.94 30.96 -8.59
N VAL A 2 49.82 31.63 -8.33
CA VAL A 2 48.96 31.40 -7.15
C VAL A 2 47.89 30.37 -7.51
N LYS A 3 47.89 29.22 -6.81
CA LYS A 3 46.88 28.17 -6.93
C LYS A 3 45.50 28.71 -6.50
N LYS A 4 44.55 28.77 -7.44
CA LYS A 4 43.12 28.93 -7.14
C LYS A 4 42.65 27.75 -6.29
N ARG A 5 42.23 28.00 -5.05
CA ARG A 5 41.43 27.06 -4.25
C ARG A 5 40.01 27.08 -4.81
N ASP A 6 39.59 25.97 -5.42
CA ASP A 6 38.20 25.73 -5.76
C ASP A 6 37.36 25.75 -4.48
N LYS A 7 36.46 26.72 -4.38
CA LYS A 7 35.45 26.78 -3.33
C LYS A 7 34.42 25.69 -3.62
N GLN A 8 34.40 24.65 -2.81
CA GLN A 8 33.25 23.72 -2.76
C GLN A 8 31.96 24.53 -2.55
N PRO A 9 30.87 24.24 -3.27
CA PRO A 9 29.60 24.90 -3.04
C PRO A 9 29.13 24.61 -1.61
N ALA A 10 28.83 25.67 -0.87
CA ALA A 10 28.33 25.59 0.49
C ALA A 10 27.03 24.77 0.51
N THR A 11 26.99 23.71 1.30
CA THR A 11 25.76 23.00 1.64
C THR A 11 24.75 24.01 2.20
N PRO A 12 23.49 24.05 1.70
CA PRO A 12 22.49 24.99 2.22
C PRO A 12 22.29 24.72 3.71
N ARG A 13 22.45 25.77 4.53
CA ARG A 13 22.13 25.71 5.96
C ARG A 13 20.64 25.39 6.09
N ARG A 14 20.31 24.31 6.81
CA ARG A 14 18.93 24.02 7.24
C ARG A 14 18.37 25.27 7.91
N ALA A 15 17.34 25.87 7.31
CA ALA A 15 16.61 26.95 7.94
C ALA A 15 15.85 26.34 9.14
N GLU A 16 16.17 26.80 10.35
CA GLU A 16 15.41 26.39 11.54
C GLU A 16 13.98 26.94 11.42
N SER A 17 13.03 26.05 11.15
CA SER A 17 11.61 26.39 11.05
C SER A 17 11.10 27.01 12.35
N ASN A 18 10.32 28.09 12.25
CA ASN A 18 9.78 28.82 13.39
C ASN A 18 8.86 27.90 14.24
N PRO A 19 8.96 27.87 15.58
CA PRO A 19 8.11 27.04 16.44
C PRO A 19 6.61 27.15 16.17
N ASN A 20 6.13 28.35 15.77
CA ASN A 20 4.74 28.57 15.42
C ASN A 20 4.31 27.82 14.15
N GLU A 21 5.20 27.66 13.17
CA GLU A 21 4.90 26.93 11.92
C GLU A 21 4.73 25.43 12.17
N LYS A 22 5.52 24.85 13.09
CA LYS A 22 5.37 23.44 13.48
C LYS A 22 4.05 23.20 14.20
N PHE A 23 3.66 24.08 15.12
CA PHE A 23 2.36 23.98 15.80
C PHE A 23 1.21 23.94 14.80
N TRP A 24 1.19 24.90 13.88
CA TRP A 24 0.16 24.97 12.87
C TRP A 24 0.19 23.75 11.93
N LEU A 25 1.36 23.25 11.55
CA LEU A 25 1.48 22.04 10.72
C LEU A 25 0.83 20.84 11.41
N TYR A 26 1.13 20.62 12.70
CA TYR A 26 0.51 19.53 13.46
C TYR A 26 -0.99 19.75 13.64
N ALA A 27 -1.44 20.99 13.81
CA ALA A 27 -2.87 21.30 13.87
C ALA A 27 -3.59 20.97 12.54
N LEU A 28 -3.01 21.36 11.39
CA LEU A 28 -3.55 20.99 10.08
C LEU A 28 -3.54 19.49 9.86
N MET A 29 -2.47 18.80 10.28
CA MET A 29 -2.39 17.35 10.19
C MET A 29 -3.50 16.69 11.02
N ALA A 30 -3.71 17.14 12.25
CA ALA A 30 -4.77 16.65 13.12
C ALA A 30 -6.17 16.91 12.52
N ILE A 31 -6.40 18.11 11.96
CA ILE A 31 -7.65 18.44 11.26
C ILE A 31 -7.83 17.54 10.05
N ALA A 32 -6.79 17.36 9.23
CA ALA A 32 -6.86 16.55 8.02
C ALA A 32 -7.18 15.08 8.33
N VAL A 33 -6.52 14.51 9.34
CA VAL A 33 -6.79 13.15 9.82
C VAL A 33 -8.20 13.07 10.41
N GLY A 34 -8.64 14.06 11.19
CA GLY A 34 -9.98 14.09 11.78
C GLY A 34 -11.09 14.13 10.73
N VAL A 35 -10.94 14.98 9.72
CA VAL A 35 -11.88 15.06 8.59
C VAL A 35 -11.84 13.76 7.78
N PHE A 36 -10.67 13.19 7.50
CA PHE A 36 -10.57 11.90 6.82
C PHE A 36 -11.33 10.78 7.57
N ILE A 37 -11.11 10.66 8.89
CA ILE A 37 -11.81 9.67 9.71
C ILE A 37 -13.31 9.91 9.66
N TYR A 38 -13.75 11.17 9.80
CA TYR A 38 -15.16 11.54 9.65
C TYR A 38 -15.73 11.14 8.28
N SER A 39 -14.99 11.41 7.20
CA SER A 39 -15.37 11.02 5.84
C SER A 39 -15.45 9.51 5.64
N CYS A 40 -14.65 8.71 6.36
CA CYS A 40 -14.75 7.25 6.31
C CYS A 40 -16.12 6.77 6.80
N PHE A 41 -16.62 7.35 7.90
CA PHE A 41 -17.93 6.98 8.46
C PHE A 41 -19.11 7.47 7.63
N TYR A 42 -18.91 8.41 6.70
CA TYR A 42 -19.95 8.82 5.76
C TYR A 42 -20.33 7.72 4.76
N PHE A 43 -19.39 6.83 4.41
CA PHE A 43 -19.60 5.87 3.32
C PHE A 43 -20.39 4.62 3.73
N GLU A 44 -20.58 4.32 5.02
CA GLU A 44 -21.30 3.13 5.55
C GLU A 44 -21.10 1.85 4.69
N LEU A 45 -19.87 1.60 4.24
CA LEU A 45 -19.60 0.64 3.17
C LEU A 45 -18.79 -0.55 3.66
N THR A 46 -19.15 -1.72 3.15
CA THR A 46 -18.28 -2.91 3.12
C THR A 46 -18.35 -3.46 1.71
N GLN A 47 -17.20 -3.72 1.11
CA GLN A 47 -17.16 -4.35 -0.21
C GLN A 47 -17.51 -5.82 -0.07
N ASP A 48 -18.28 -6.35 -1.02
CA ASP A 48 -18.66 -7.76 -1.03
C ASP A 48 -17.43 -8.69 -1.05
N ASP A 49 -16.36 -8.28 -1.74
CA ASP A 49 -15.08 -9.00 -1.80
C ASP A 49 -14.43 -9.19 -0.42
N ALA A 50 -14.73 -8.34 0.57
CA ALA A 50 -14.21 -8.49 1.92
C ALA A 50 -14.67 -9.81 2.58
N TYR A 51 -15.90 -10.26 2.25
CA TYR A 51 -16.45 -11.50 2.78
C TYR A 51 -15.71 -12.75 2.31
N ILE A 52 -14.98 -12.68 1.18
CA ILE A 52 -14.07 -13.75 0.78
C ILE A 52 -13.02 -13.91 1.87
N SER A 53 -12.33 -12.83 2.24
CA SER A 53 -11.30 -12.85 3.29
C SER A 53 -11.84 -13.34 4.63
N PHE A 54 -13.06 -12.92 4.99
CA PHE A 54 -13.72 -13.34 6.22
C PHE A 54 -14.02 -14.84 6.22
N ARG A 55 -14.51 -15.38 5.09
CA ARG A 55 -14.78 -16.82 4.94
C ARG A 55 -13.52 -17.66 5.10
N TYR A 56 -12.41 -17.23 4.49
CA TYR A 56 -11.12 -17.92 4.66
C TYR A 56 -10.61 -17.85 6.10
N ALA A 57 -10.75 -16.71 6.77
CA ALA A 57 -10.35 -16.55 8.16
C ALA A 57 -11.19 -17.45 9.09
N GLU A 58 -12.51 -17.50 8.87
CA GLU A 58 -13.44 -18.34 9.62
C GLU A 58 -13.15 -19.83 9.45
N ASN A 59 -13.01 -20.31 8.20
CA ASN A 59 -12.70 -21.72 7.94
C ASN A 59 -11.31 -22.11 8.50
N PHE A 60 -10.34 -21.20 8.48
CA PHE A 60 -9.05 -21.44 9.10
C PHE A 60 -9.16 -21.61 10.62
N LEU A 61 -9.94 -20.77 11.30
CA LEU A 61 -10.17 -20.86 12.75
C LEU A 61 -10.96 -22.12 13.14
N ASN A 62 -11.89 -22.56 12.30
CA ASN A 62 -12.67 -23.79 12.52
C ASN A 62 -11.88 -25.08 12.24
N GLY A 63 -10.65 -24.97 11.73
CA GLY A 63 -9.80 -26.12 11.43
C GLY A 63 -10.07 -26.77 10.06
N ASP A 64 -10.95 -26.18 9.25
CA ASP A 64 -11.25 -26.63 7.88
C ASP A 64 -10.13 -26.26 6.90
N GLY A 65 -9.25 -25.36 7.32
CA GLY A 65 -8.10 -24.87 6.55
C GLY A 65 -8.39 -23.58 5.80
N LEU A 66 -7.40 -23.13 5.01
CA LEU A 66 -7.51 -21.90 4.22
C LEU A 66 -8.23 -22.20 2.90
N VAL A 67 -9.54 -22.40 2.98
CA VAL A 67 -10.39 -22.74 1.84
C VAL A 67 -11.65 -21.88 1.86
N PHE A 68 -12.26 -21.64 0.69
CA PHE A 68 -13.59 -21.01 0.61
C PHE A 68 -14.70 -22.04 0.81
N ASN A 69 -14.64 -23.13 0.03
CA ASN A 69 -15.50 -24.30 0.13
C ASN A 69 -14.76 -25.39 0.90
N ILE A 70 -15.39 -25.94 1.94
CA ILE A 70 -14.80 -27.02 2.75
C ILE A 70 -14.60 -28.25 1.86
N GLY A 71 -13.39 -28.83 1.92
CA GLY A 71 -12.99 -29.97 1.09
C GLY A 71 -12.32 -29.58 -0.24
N GLU A 72 -12.41 -28.32 -0.67
CA GLU A 72 -11.77 -27.84 -1.91
C GLU A 72 -10.59 -26.92 -1.60
N ARG A 73 -9.37 -27.38 -1.85
CA ARG A 73 -8.15 -26.59 -1.64
C ARG A 73 -7.87 -25.68 -2.83
N VAL A 74 -8.68 -24.62 -2.95
CA VAL A 74 -8.55 -23.60 -3.99
C VAL A 74 -8.19 -22.27 -3.34
N GLU A 75 -7.17 -21.58 -3.84
CA GLU A 75 -6.81 -20.24 -3.38
C GLU A 75 -7.64 -19.18 -4.10
N GLY A 76 -8.58 -18.58 -3.38
CA GLY A 76 -9.49 -17.53 -3.88
C GLY A 76 -9.18 -16.12 -3.40
N TYR A 77 -8.08 -15.92 -2.67
CA TYR A 77 -7.66 -14.63 -2.15
C TYR A 77 -6.24 -14.27 -2.61
N THR A 78 -5.91 -12.98 -2.55
CA THR A 78 -4.58 -12.43 -2.85
C THR A 78 -3.95 -11.71 -1.65
N ASN A 79 -4.63 -11.70 -0.52
CA ASN A 79 -4.32 -10.91 0.67
C ASN A 79 -4.03 -11.80 1.90
N PHE A 80 -3.11 -12.75 1.74
CA PHE A 80 -2.77 -13.74 2.78
C PHE A 80 -2.58 -13.14 4.17
N LEU A 81 -1.76 -12.09 4.28
CA LEU A 81 -1.49 -11.48 5.58
C LEU A 81 -2.73 -10.82 6.18
N TRP A 82 -3.63 -10.29 5.35
CA TRP A 82 -4.90 -9.75 5.81
C TRP A 82 -5.80 -10.83 6.41
N VAL A 83 -5.95 -11.97 5.71
CA VAL A 83 -6.70 -13.13 6.23
C VAL A 83 -6.13 -13.60 7.57
N MET A 84 -4.80 -13.68 7.69
CA MET A 84 -4.13 -14.07 8.94
C MET A 84 -4.34 -13.05 10.06
N ILE A 85 -4.26 -11.75 9.79
CA ILE A 85 -4.53 -10.71 10.79
C ILE A 85 -5.98 -10.82 11.29
N LEU A 86 -6.94 -11.00 10.39
CA LEU A 86 -8.36 -11.13 10.74
C LEU A 86 -8.63 -12.40 11.57
N ALA A 87 -8.04 -13.53 11.17
CA ALA A 87 -8.13 -14.77 11.93
C ALA A 87 -7.50 -14.63 13.33
N LEU A 88 -6.33 -14.00 13.45
CA LEU A 88 -5.67 -13.76 14.74
C LEU A 88 -6.50 -12.83 15.62
N ALA A 89 -7.07 -11.76 15.07
CA ALA A 89 -7.90 -10.83 15.82
C ALA A 89 -9.14 -11.53 16.42
N LYS A 90 -9.83 -12.34 15.59
CA LYS A 90 -10.99 -13.11 16.03
C LYS A 90 -10.61 -14.22 17.01
N GLY A 91 -9.56 -14.99 16.73
CA GLY A 91 -9.15 -16.14 17.54
C GLY A 91 -8.56 -15.75 18.90
N LEU A 92 -7.81 -14.65 18.99
CA LEU A 92 -7.16 -14.22 20.25
C LEU A 92 -8.03 -13.26 21.08
N PHE A 93 -8.77 -12.36 20.44
CA PHE A 93 -9.50 -11.30 21.13
C PHE A 93 -11.02 -11.41 20.99
N GLY A 94 -11.54 -12.35 20.19
CA GLY A 94 -12.97 -12.52 19.96
C GLY A 94 -13.60 -11.43 19.09
N ILE A 95 -12.81 -10.50 18.56
CA ILE A 95 -13.29 -9.35 17.78
C ILE A 95 -13.70 -9.82 16.39
N ASP A 96 -14.90 -9.44 15.94
CA ASP A 96 -15.42 -9.81 14.62
C ASP A 96 -14.57 -9.26 13.47
N TYR A 97 -14.66 -9.90 12.30
CA TYR A 97 -13.86 -9.56 11.13
C TYR A 97 -14.14 -8.14 10.62
N LEU A 98 -15.43 -7.76 10.57
CA LEU A 98 -15.87 -6.47 10.06
C LEU A 98 -15.30 -5.26 10.85
N PRO A 99 -15.47 -5.16 12.18
CA PRO A 99 -14.88 -4.06 12.94
C PRO A 99 -13.34 -4.11 12.88
N THR A 100 -12.74 -5.30 12.88
CA THR A 100 -11.28 -5.44 12.73
C THR A 100 -10.80 -4.85 11.40
N SER A 101 -11.41 -5.24 10.27
CA SER A 101 -11.03 -4.78 8.94
C SER A 101 -11.22 -3.28 8.76
N GLN A 102 -12.34 -2.74 9.26
CA GLN A 102 -12.63 -1.31 9.18
C GLN A 102 -11.67 -0.48 10.01
N VAL A 103 -11.42 -0.87 11.27
CA VAL A 103 -10.49 -0.15 12.15
C VAL A 103 -9.08 -0.17 11.58
N LEU A 104 -8.60 -1.33 11.11
CA LEU A 104 -7.27 -1.44 10.51
C LEU A 104 -7.17 -0.66 9.19
N GLY A 105 -8.21 -0.66 8.36
CA GLY A 105 -8.27 0.09 7.12
C GLY A 105 -8.22 1.60 7.36
N VAL A 106 -9.07 2.11 8.27
CA VAL A 106 -9.09 3.54 8.66
C VAL A 106 -7.78 3.95 9.33
N ALA A 107 -7.24 3.14 10.25
CA ALA A 107 -5.96 3.42 10.90
C ALA A 107 -4.81 3.46 9.88
N SER A 108 -4.82 2.55 8.91
CA SER A 108 -3.80 2.52 7.84
C SER A 108 -3.94 3.72 6.90
N GLY A 109 -5.16 4.11 6.54
CA GLY A 109 -5.42 5.32 5.76
C GLY A 109 -4.97 6.60 6.48
N ALA A 110 -5.24 6.70 7.78
CA ALA A 110 -4.74 7.80 8.62
C ALA A 110 -3.20 7.81 8.67
N GLY A 111 -2.59 6.63 8.84
CA GLY A 111 -1.14 6.45 8.78
C GLY A 111 -0.54 6.90 7.46
N LEU A 112 -1.20 6.61 6.33
CA LEU A 112 -0.79 7.06 5.02
C LEU A 112 -0.77 8.60 4.92
N PHE A 113 -1.78 9.30 5.45
CA PHE A 113 -1.78 10.76 5.49
C PHE A 113 -0.63 11.32 6.32
N VAL A 114 -0.40 10.76 7.50
CA VAL A 114 0.70 11.17 8.37
C VAL A 114 2.05 10.96 7.65
N LEU A 115 2.25 9.80 7.02
CA LEU A 115 3.47 9.51 6.26
C LEU A 115 3.70 10.50 5.11
N LEU A 116 2.66 10.83 4.35
CA LEU A 116 2.74 11.80 3.26
C LEU A 116 3.13 13.19 3.77
N MET A 117 2.53 13.65 4.87
CA MET A 117 2.85 14.94 5.47
C MET A 117 4.28 14.98 6.03
N LEU A 118 4.73 13.92 6.69
CA LEU A 118 6.11 13.80 7.19
C LEU A 118 7.14 13.76 6.05
N LEU A 119 6.84 13.03 4.96
CA LEU A 119 7.70 12.98 3.78
C LEU A 119 7.83 14.38 3.14
N VAL A 120 6.72 15.09 3.01
CA VAL A 120 6.72 16.46 2.49
C VAL A 120 7.52 17.40 3.40
N GLN A 121 7.34 17.30 4.71
CA GLN A 121 8.13 18.09 5.66
C GLN A 121 9.63 17.81 5.52
N HIS A 122 10.01 16.54 5.32
CA HIS A 122 11.42 16.15 5.20
C HIS A 122 12.08 16.65 3.92
N HIS A 123 11.38 16.62 2.78
CA HIS A 123 11.95 17.02 1.48
C HIS A 123 11.84 18.51 1.18
N TYR A 124 10.89 19.21 1.78
CA TYR A 124 10.58 20.61 1.47
C TYR A 124 10.73 21.53 2.70
N GLU A 125 11.77 21.32 3.49
CA GLU A 125 12.18 22.23 4.58
C GLU A 125 12.32 23.66 4.03
N GLY A 126 11.51 24.61 4.53
CA GLY A 126 11.57 26.03 4.15
C GLY A 126 10.46 26.55 3.23
N ARG A 127 9.43 25.76 2.91
CA ARG A 127 8.21 26.28 2.23
C ARG A 127 7.15 26.82 3.20
N THR A 128 6.36 27.75 2.70
CA THR A 128 5.29 28.46 3.42
C THR A 128 4.11 27.55 3.78
N TRP A 129 3.36 27.95 4.81
CA TRP A 129 2.08 27.36 5.23
C TRP A 129 1.11 27.02 4.09
N THR A 130 1.11 27.83 3.04
CA THR A 130 0.29 27.64 1.84
C THR A 130 0.54 26.29 1.14
N PHE A 131 1.77 25.77 1.18
CA PHE A 131 2.10 24.49 0.58
C PHE A 131 1.51 23.32 1.38
N TYR A 132 1.64 23.35 2.71
CA TYR A 132 1.05 22.35 3.60
C TYR A 132 -0.48 22.40 3.60
N GLY A 133 -1.06 23.61 3.58
CA GLY A 133 -2.49 23.81 3.40
C GLY A 133 -3.00 23.26 2.05
N GLY A 134 -2.26 23.50 0.96
CA GLY A 134 -2.60 22.95 -0.36
C GLY A 134 -2.54 21.41 -0.40
N LEU A 135 -1.49 20.82 0.19
CA LEU A 135 -1.40 19.37 0.32
C LEU A 135 -2.56 18.81 1.15
N ALA A 136 -2.84 19.39 2.32
CA ALA A 136 -3.98 18.99 3.15
C ALA A 136 -5.29 19.09 2.36
N LEU A 137 -5.53 20.15 1.60
CA LEU A 137 -6.71 20.29 0.76
C LEU A 137 -6.80 19.21 -0.31
N VAL A 138 -5.72 18.89 -1.02
CA VAL A 138 -5.71 17.81 -2.03
C VAL A 138 -6.04 16.46 -1.40
N LEU A 139 -5.44 16.19 -0.24
CA LEU A 139 -5.66 14.97 0.54
C LEU A 139 -7.11 14.87 1.04
N LEU A 140 -7.66 15.97 1.55
CA LEU A 140 -9.05 16.09 2.00
C LEU A 140 -10.07 16.00 0.86
N SER A 141 -9.70 16.48 -0.33
CA SER A 141 -10.57 16.44 -1.51
C SER A 141 -10.69 15.03 -2.10
N ASN A 142 -9.83 14.10 -1.69
CA ASN A 142 -9.80 12.75 -2.22
C ASN A 142 -10.64 11.77 -1.38
N LEU A 143 -11.96 11.87 -1.55
CA LEU A 143 -12.95 10.98 -0.96
C LEU A 143 -12.72 9.49 -1.30
N ALA A 144 -12.00 9.18 -2.38
CA ALA A 144 -11.70 7.79 -2.74
C ALA A 144 -10.80 7.10 -1.70
N ILE A 145 -9.89 7.83 -1.05
CA ILE A 145 -9.05 7.25 0.00
C ILE A 145 -9.91 6.86 1.22
N ALA A 146 -10.87 7.71 1.61
CA ALA A 146 -11.81 7.41 2.69
C ALA A 146 -12.71 6.22 2.34
N TYR A 147 -13.22 6.19 1.12
CA TYR A 147 -14.01 5.07 0.59
C TYR A 147 -13.25 3.74 0.70
N TRP A 148 -12.01 3.67 0.21
CA TRP A 148 -11.21 2.44 0.25
C TRP A 148 -10.68 2.09 1.64
N ALA A 149 -10.58 3.06 2.55
CA ALA A 149 -10.15 2.81 3.92
C ALA A 149 -11.23 2.15 4.78
N ILE A 150 -12.50 2.50 4.59
CA ILE A 150 -13.62 1.88 5.32
C ILE A 150 -14.15 0.61 4.64
N ALA A 151 -13.80 0.37 3.38
CA ALA A 151 -14.28 -0.73 2.53
C ALA A 151 -14.03 -2.16 3.04
N SER A 152 -13.42 -2.36 4.22
CA SER A 152 -13.06 -3.66 4.81
C SER A 152 -12.08 -4.51 4.01
N LEU A 153 -11.38 -3.89 3.06
CA LEU A 153 -10.32 -4.49 2.27
C LEU A 153 -8.95 -4.06 2.79
N GLU A 154 -7.93 -4.82 2.43
CA GLU A 154 -6.54 -4.54 2.78
C GLU A 154 -5.93 -3.34 2.03
N THR A 155 -6.66 -2.74 1.07
CA THR A 155 -6.17 -1.70 0.15
C THR A 155 -5.45 -0.55 0.88
N ALA A 156 -6.05 0.00 1.94
CA ALA A 156 -5.44 1.08 2.72
C ALA A 156 -4.21 0.61 3.51
N ALA A 157 -4.24 -0.61 4.06
CA ALA A 157 -3.10 -1.24 4.73
C ALA A 157 -1.94 -1.46 3.76
N PHE A 158 -2.21 -1.98 2.56
CA PHE A 158 -1.24 -2.13 1.49
C PHE A 158 -0.62 -0.78 1.11
N ALA A 159 -1.44 0.23 0.83
CA ALA A 159 -0.94 1.56 0.45
C ALA A 159 -0.05 2.17 1.53
N CYS A 160 -0.45 2.05 2.80
CA CYS A 160 0.35 2.52 3.93
C CYS A 160 1.70 1.79 4.03
N MET A 161 1.73 0.46 3.88
CA MET A 161 2.97 -0.33 3.95
C MET A 161 3.88 -0.10 2.73
N ALA A 162 3.30 0.01 1.53
CA ALA A 162 4.04 0.35 0.31
C ALA A 162 4.67 1.75 0.42
N MET A 163 3.91 2.74 0.90
CA MET A 163 4.44 4.08 1.15
C MET A 163 5.51 4.07 2.24
N SER A 164 5.30 3.31 3.32
CA SER A 164 6.29 3.14 4.39
C SER A 164 7.60 2.56 3.85
N ALA A 165 7.53 1.59 2.93
CA ALA A 165 8.72 1.04 2.28
C ALA A 165 9.45 2.12 1.44
N VAL A 166 8.71 2.91 0.67
CA VAL A 166 9.29 4.03 -0.10
C VAL A 166 9.95 5.05 0.82
N VAL A 167 9.29 5.46 1.90
CA VAL A 167 9.86 6.39 2.90
C VAL A 167 11.10 5.78 3.56
N SER A 168 11.03 4.50 3.94
CA SER A 168 12.13 3.75 4.53
C SER A 168 13.34 3.69 3.61
N GLU A 169 13.15 3.67 2.30
CA GLU A 169 14.25 3.66 1.33
C GLU A 169 15.12 4.91 1.40
N TYR A 170 14.55 6.06 1.78
CA TYR A 170 15.30 7.31 1.97
C TYR A 170 15.86 7.45 3.39
N LEU A 171 15.11 7.00 4.41
CA LEU A 171 15.45 7.25 5.81
C LEU A 171 16.23 6.11 6.47
N ARG A 172 15.78 4.86 6.27
CA ARG A 172 16.33 3.64 6.91
C ARG A 172 16.27 2.45 5.95
N PRO A 173 17.14 2.41 4.91
CA PRO A 173 16.98 1.46 3.80
C PRO A 173 17.04 -0.03 4.21
N ARG A 174 17.55 -0.33 5.41
CA ARG A 174 17.57 -1.68 6.00
C ARG A 174 16.18 -2.24 6.32
N LEU A 175 15.19 -1.39 6.60
CA LEU A 175 13.82 -1.84 6.91
C LEU A 175 12.96 -2.05 5.66
N THR A 176 13.40 -1.53 4.51
CA THR A 176 12.63 -1.55 3.27
C THR A 176 12.24 -2.97 2.83
N PRO A 177 13.13 -3.99 2.83
CA PRO A 177 12.74 -5.35 2.44
C PRO A 177 11.62 -5.92 3.31
N ALA A 178 11.66 -5.69 4.63
CA ALA A 178 10.64 -6.18 5.55
C ALA A 178 9.27 -5.53 5.28
N LEU A 179 9.25 -4.21 5.06
CA LEU A 179 8.02 -3.49 4.72
C LEU A 179 7.45 -3.93 3.36
N LEU A 180 8.32 -4.20 2.37
CA LEU A 180 7.90 -4.72 1.08
C LEU A 180 7.37 -6.15 1.17
N ILE A 181 7.93 -7.00 2.04
CA ILE A 181 7.38 -8.34 2.31
C ILE A 181 5.98 -8.23 2.88
N ILE A 182 5.77 -7.38 3.89
CA ILE A 182 4.45 -7.12 4.48
C ILE A 182 3.48 -6.62 3.40
N ALA A 183 3.89 -5.63 2.59
CA ALA A 183 3.07 -5.12 1.49
C ALA A 183 2.75 -6.22 0.46
N SER A 184 3.69 -7.10 0.14
CA SER A 184 3.51 -8.17 -0.84
C SER A 184 2.60 -9.29 -0.35
N LEU A 185 2.58 -9.55 0.96
CA LEU A 185 1.67 -10.51 1.58
C LEU A 185 0.27 -9.93 1.83
N LEU A 186 0.16 -8.60 1.96
CA LEU A 186 -1.13 -7.91 1.90
C LEU A 186 -1.67 -7.94 0.47
N ARG A 187 -0.84 -7.68 -0.54
CA ARG A 187 -1.24 -7.68 -1.95
C ARG A 187 -0.07 -7.99 -2.90
N PRO A 188 -0.28 -8.79 -3.97
CA PRO A 188 0.78 -9.17 -4.90
C PRO A 188 1.44 -7.98 -5.62
N GLU A 189 0.74 -6.85 -5.71
CA GLU A 189 1.27 -5.58 -6.25
C GLU A 189 2.49 -5.07 -5.48
N GLY A 190 2.70 -5.51 -4.23
CA GLY A 190 3.93 -5.20 -3.47
C GLY A 190 5.21 -5.69 -4.17
N VAL A 191 5.13 -6.76 -4.96
CA VAL A 191 6.23 -7.26 -5.79
C VAL A 191 6.63 -6.24 -6.86
N VAL A 192 5.65 -5.51 -7.41
CA VAL A 192 5.91 -4.45 -8.39
C VAL A 192 6.65 -3.29 -7.74
N VAL A 193 6.22 -2.88 -6.54
CA VAL A 193 6.91 -1.84 -5.76
C VAL A 193 8.35 -2.23 -5.45
N PHE A 194 8.59 -3.49 -5.04
CA PHE A 194 9.93 -4.04 -4.88
C PHE A 194 10.74 -3.97 -6.18
N GLY A 195 10.16 -4.39 -7.31
CA GLY A 195 10.81 -4.33 -8.62
C GLY A 195 11.26 -2.92 -9.00
N VAL A 196 10.41 -1.92 -8.79
CA VAL A 196 10.74 -0.50 -9.06
C VAL A 196 11.91 -0.02 -8.19
N ILE A 197 11.87 -0.29 -6.88
CA ILE A 197 12.96 0.10 -5.95
C ILE A 197 14.26 -0.64 -6.29
N LEU A 198 14.18 -1.93 -6.62
CA LEU A 198 15.33 -2.73 -7.03
C LEU A 198 15.97 -2.16 -8.31
N ILE A 199 15.17 -1.86 -9.33
CA ILE A 199 15.65 -1.23 -10.57
C ILE A 199 16.31 0.12 -10.26
N GLN A 200 15.68 0.96 -9.44
CA GLN A 200 16.26 2.24 -9.02
C GLN A 200 17.64 2.06 -8.38
N ARG A 201 17.80 1.10 -7.46
CA ARG A 201 19.10 0.78 -6.83
C ARG A 201 20.14 0.29 -7.83
N ILE A 202 19.74 -0.56 -8.79
CA ILE A 202 20.63 -1.04 -9.85
C ILE A 202 21.08 0.14 -10.72
N LEU A 203 20.18 1.04 -11.09
CA LEU A 203 20.51 2.21 -11.90
C LEU A 203 21.46 3.16 -11.17
N GLN A 204 21.28 3.36 -9.87
CA GLN A 204 22.15 4.22 -9.04
C GLN A 204 23.54 3.61 -8.81
N ASN A 205 23.61 2.33 -8.44
CA ASN A 205 24.86 1.70 -8.03
C ASN A 205 25.54 0.88 -9.14
N ARG A 206 24.89 0.75 -10.30
CA ARG A 206 25.32 -0.07 -11.46
C ARG A 206 25.65 -1.53 -11.09
N ARG A 207 25.05 -2.04 -10.00
CA ARG A 207 25.26 -3.38 -9.46
C ARG A 207 23.97 -3.92 -8.86
N LEU A 208 23.79 -5.24 -8.92
CA LEU A 208 22.66 -5.92 -8.27
C LEU A 208 22.87 -5.91 -6.74
N PRO A 209 21.96 -5.35 -5.94
CA PRO A 209 22.06 -5.39 -4.49
C PRO A 209 21.62 -6.78 -3.98
N VAL A 210 22.52 -7.77 -4.06
CA VAL A 210 22.22 -9.18 -3.76
C VAL A 210 21.67 -9.37 -2.34
N GLU A 211 22.26 -8.73 -1.34
CA GLU A 211 21.78 -8.80 0.05
C GLU A 211 20.32 -8.33 0.15
N TYR A 212 19.99 -7.19 -0.44
CA TYR A 212 18.62 -6.64 -0.45
C TYR A 212 17.63 -7.58 -1.15
N PHE A 213 18.05 -8.14 -2.30
CA PHE A 213 17.25 -9.12 -3.03
C PHE A 213 16.99 -10.37 -2.20
N LEU A 214 18.02 -10.93 -1.56
CA LEU A 214 17.89 -12.12 -0.72
C LEU A 214 17.03 -11.86 0.52
N LEU A 215 17.18 -10.70 1.17
CA LEU A 215 16.37 -10.30 2.31
C LEU A 215 14.87 -10.20 1.97
N TYR A 216 14.51 -9.89 0.73
CA TYR A 216 13.13 -9.87 0.26
C TYR A 216 12.64 -11.25 -0.19
N VAL A 217 13.42 -11.97 -0.99
CA VAL A 217 12.99 -13.22 -1.63
C VAL A 217 13.00 -14.40 -0.67
N VAL A 218 14.05 -14.57 0.14
CA VAL A 218 14.20 -15.75 1.01
C VAL A 218 13.02 -15.92 1.96
N PRO A 219 12.49 -14.88 2.63
CA PRO A 219 11.31 -15.02 3.50
C PRO A 219 10.01 -15.36 2.75
N LEU A 220 9.92 -15.09 1.45
CA LEU A 220 8.74 -15.42 0.63
C LEU A 220 8.79 -16.85 0.07
N VAL A 221 9.95 -17.50 0.05
CA VAL A 221 10.10 -18.89 -0.42
C VAL A 221 9.23 -19.86 0.40
N PRO A 222 9.24 -19.86 1.75
CA PRO A 222 8.34 -20.71 2.54
C PRO A 222 6.87 -20.50 2.19
N PHE A 223 6.46 -19.26 1.93
CA PHE A 223 5.08 -18.97 1.53
C PHE A 223 4.76 -19.56 0.14
N ALA A 224 5.67 -19.44 -0.82
CA ALA A 224 5.52 -20.08 -2.14
C ALA A 224 5.46 -21.62 -2.03
N VAL A 225 6.30 -22.22 -1.19
CA VAL A 225 6.30 -23.68 -0.93
C VAL A 225 4.98 -24.10 -0.26
N PHE A 226 4.48 -23.34 0.70
CA PHE A 226 3.17 -23.54 1.30
C PHE A 226 2.09 -23.54 0.21
N LYS A 227 2.08 -22.56 -0.68
CA LYS A 227 1.08 -22.49 -1.76
C LYS A 227 1.12 -23.70 -2.70
N LEU A 228 2.32 -24.11 -3.12
CA LEU A 228 2.51 -25.27 -3.99
C LEU A 228 2.08 -26.58 -3.32
N THR A 229 2.41 -26.76 -2.05
CA THR A 229 2.09 -27.99 -1.30
C THR A 229 0.63 -28.04 -0.85
N TYR A 230 0.02 -26.89 -0.56
CA TYR A 230 -1.34 -26.80 -0.04
C TYR A 230 -2.40 -26.69 -1.14
N TYR A 231 -2.20 -25.81 -2.13
CA TYR A 231 -3.14 -25.54 -3.23
C TYR A 231 -2.75 -26.18 -4.56
N GLY A 232 -1.53 -26.72 -4.70
CA GLY A 232 -1.04 -27.28 -5.96
C GLY A 232 -0.67 -26.25 -7.03
N SER A 233 -0.75 -24.95 -6.73
CA SER A 233 -0.48 -23.86 -7.68
C SER A 233 0.23 -22.69 -7.00
N LEU A 234 1.03 -21.95 -7.77
CA LEU A 234 1.78 -20.80 -7.25
C LEU A 234 0.95 -19.50 -7.28
N PHE A 235 0.09 -19.35 -8.28
CA PHE A 235 -0.79 -18.21 -8.42
C PHE A 235 -2.20 -18.57 -7.95
N PRO A 236 -2.96 -17.58 -7.43
CA PRO A 236 -4.32 -17.84 -6.97
C PRO A 236 -5.23 -18.16 -8.14
N ASN A 237 -6.30 -18.92 -7.89
CA ASN A 237 -7.21 -19.39 -8.95
C ASN A 237 -7.81 -18.27 -9.82
N PRO A 238 -8.15 -17.07 -9.28
CA PRO A 238 -8.59 -15.94 -10.11
C PRO A 238 -7.57 -15.51 -11.18
N TYR A 239 -6.26 -15.74 -10.97
CA TYR A 239 -5.27 -15.51 -12.01
C TYR A 239 -5.58 -16.40 -13.22
N TYR A 240 -5.62 -17.72 -13.02
CA TYR A 240 -5.87 -18.67 -14.11
C TYR A 240 -7.26 -18.53 -14.73
N ALA A 241 -8.27 -18.17 -13.93
CA ALA A 241 -9.63 -17.98 -14.41
C ALA A 241 -9.82 -16.69 -15.22
N LYS A 242 -9.02 -15.65 -14.94
CA LYS A 242 -9.16 -14.31 -15.56
C LYS A 242 -8.03 -13.96 -16.54
N SER A 243 -6.95 -14.74 -16.60
CA SER A 243 -5.84 -14.52 -17.51
C SER A 243 -6.09 -15.20 -18.86
N GLY A 244 -6.77 -14.51 -19.76
CA GLY A 244 -6.73 -14.81 -21.18
C GLY A 244 -5.75 -13.86 -21.88
N VAL A 245 -4.71 -14.39 -22.51
CA VAL A 245 -3.79 -13.61 -23.35
C VAL A 245 -4.17 -13.87 -24.79
N GLY A 246 -5.11 -13.08 -25.31
CA GLY A 246 -5.64 -13.22 -26.66
C GLY A 246 -5.79 -11.87 -27.35
N LEU A 247 -5.73 -11.87 -28.69
CA LEU A 247 -6.03 -10.68 -29.50
C LEU A 247 -7.42 -10.12 -29.18
N GLU A 248 -8.37 -10.98 -28.82
CA GLU A 248 -9.71 -10.61 -28.38
C GLU A 248 -9.68 -9.67 -27.15
N TYR A 249 -8.84 -9.94 -26.15
CA TYR A 249 -8.70 -9.06 -24.98
C TYR A 249 -8.10 -7.69 -25.33
N ILE A 250 -7.16 -7.66 -26.27
CA ILE A 250 -6.59 -6.40 -26.76
C ILE A 250 -7.66 -5.61 -27.53
N LEU A 251 -8.42 -6.27 -28.40
CA LEU A 251 -9.50 -5.65 -29.16
C LEU A 251 -10.61 -5.13 -28.23
N SER A 252 -11.04 -5.92 -27.25
CA SER A 252 -12.00 -5.47 -26.23
C SER A 252 -11.45 -4.32 -25.39
N GLY A 253 -10.15 -4.31 -25.09
CA GLY A 253 -9.49 -3.19 -24.41
C GLY A 253 -9.47 -1.91 -25.24
N LEU A 254 -9.20 -2.01 -26.55
CA LEU A 254 -9.26 -0.88 -27.49
C LEU A 254 -10.69 -0.38 -27.68
N GLU A 255 -11.66 -1.30 -27.76
CA GLU A 255 -13.08 -0.97 -27.84
C GLU A 255 -13.56 -0.26 -26.57
N TYR A 256 -13.18 -0.76 -25.39
CA TYR A 256 -13.44 -0.09 -24.11
C TYR A 256 -12.81 1.31 -24.06
N LEU A 257 -11.55 1.44 -24.49
CA LEU A 257 -10.86 2.74 -24.56
C LEU A 257 -11.61 3.72 -25.47
N TRP A 258 -12.04 3.26 -26.65
CA TRP A 258 -12.84 4.04 -27.57
C TRP A 258 -14.17 4.49 -26.93
N TYR A 259 -14.93 3.57 -26.35
CA TYR A 259 -16.17 3.90 -25.65
C TYR A 259 -15.95 4.89 -24.51
N PHE A 260 -14.88 4.72 -23.72
CA PHE A 260 -14.49 5.66 -22.68
C PHE A 260 -14.22 7.06 -23.25
N THR A 261 -13.40 7.18 -24.30
CA THR A 261 -13.10 8.48 -24.92
C THR A 261 -14.33 9.18 -25.48
N LYS A 262 -15.28 8.41 -26.02
CA LYS A 262 -16.57 8.93 -26.49
C LYS A 262 -17.48 9.37 -25.34
N THR A 263 -17.49 8.62 -24.24
CA THR A 263 -18.35 8.91 -23.08
C THR A 263 -17.87 10.13 -22.30
N VAL A 264 -16.55 10.36 -22.27
CA VAL A 264 -15.92 11.48 -21.58
C VAL A 264 -15.78 12.73 -22.48
N GLY A 265 -16.24 12.67 -23.74
CA GLY A 265 -16.26 13.81 -24.67
C GLY A 265 -14.88 14.25 -25.18
N VAL A 266 -13.91 13.34 -25.21
CA VAL A 266 -12.53 13.63 -25.68
C VAL A 266 -12.43 13.54 -27.21
N LEU A 267 -13.34 12.79 -27.84
CA LEU A 267 -13.39 12.55 -29.29
C LEU A 267 -14.77 12.92 -29.88
N ASP A 268 -15.27 14.11 -29.54
CA ASP A 268 -16.33 14.78 -30.31
C ASP A 268 -15.73 15.71 -31.38
#